data_AF-A0A3D5TP17-F1
#
_entry.id   AF-A0A3D5TP17-F1
#
_cell.length_a   1.000
_cell.length_b   1.000
_cell.length_c   1.000
_cell.angle_alpha   90.00
_cell.angle_beta   90.00
_cell.angle_gamma   90.00
#
_symmetry.space_group_name_H-M   'P 1'
#
loop_
_entity.id
_entity.type
_entity.pdbx_description
1 polymer ?
#
loop_
_entity_poly.entity_id
_entity_poly.type
_entity_poly.pdbx_seq_one_letter_code
_entity_poly.pdbx_strand_id
1 'polypeptide(L)'
;MNLVQFLNLASGTAANGANAGKSQISLIVMMVLLFGVMYFVMIRPQKKKQKEEQQMRDSIEVGDEITTIGGIVGRVVTVKDDSIIIETGADRNKIKIMRWAISTNNTANEKLEAERAAAKEAQEAEKAARMEEAKAKSKASRKKSKKNKDTDAE
;
A
#
# COMPACT_ATOMS: atom_id res chain seq x y z
N MET A 1 -17.55 -4.21 44.41
CA MET A 1 -16.75 -5.21 43.67
C MET A 1 -15.48 -5.45 44.46
N ASN A 2 -15.40 -6.58 45.17
CA ASN A 2 -14.43 -6.82 46.23
C ASN A 2 -13.01 -7.01 45.68
N LEU A 3 -12.07 -6.23 46.21
CA LEU A 3 -10.64 -6.30 45.93
C LEU A 3 -10.05 -7.70 46.23
N VAL A 4 -10.69 -8.45 47.13
CA VAL A 4 -10.34 -9.84 47.50
C VAL A 4 -10.63 -10.85 46.38
N GLN A 5 -11.55 -10.56 45.45
CA GLN A 5 -11.80 -11.41 44.28
C GLN A 5 -10.75 -11.23 43.18
N PHE A 6 -10.09 -10.07 43.10
CA PHE A 6 -8.97 -9.85 42.16
C PHE A 6 -7.69 -10.55 42.62
N LEU A 7 -7.44 -10.63 43.93
CA LEU A 7 -6.25 -11.32 44.45
C LEU A 7 -6.35 -12.85 44.35
N ASN A 8 -7.55 -13.42 44.45
CA ASN A 8 -7.76 -14.86 44.22
C ASN A 8 -7.63 -15.27 42.75
N LEU A 9 -7.84 -14.35 41.80
CA LEU A 9 -7.63 -14.62 40.38
C LEU A 9 -6.13 -14.61 39.99
N ALA A 10 -5.30 -13.89 40.75
CA ALA A 10 -3.84 -13.90 40.59
C ALA A 10 -3.17 -15.14 41.23
N SER A 11 -3.80 -15.78 42.23
CA SER A 11 -3.26 -16.96 42.93
C SER A 11 -3.95 -18.28 42.58
N GLY A 12 -4.98 -18.26 41.74
CA GLY A 12 -5.82 -19.41 41.39
C GLY A 12 -5.43 -20.14 40.12
N THR A 13 -4.18 -20.63 40.00
CA THR A 13 -3.86 -21.72 39.05
C THR A 13 -2.78 -22.67 39.59
N ALA A 14 -2.88 -23.03 40.88
CA ALA A 14 -1.98 -23.98 41.50
C ALA A 14 -2.74 -25.08 42.25
N ALA A 15 -3.41 -25.97 41.52
CA ALA A 15 -3.81 -27.29 42.03
C ALA A 15 -4.17 -28.23 40.87
N ASN A 16 -3.17 -28.84 40.22
CA ASN A 16 -3.31 -30.17 39.60
C ASN A 16 -1.93 -30.74 39.17
N GLY A 17 -1.23 -31.37 40.11
CA GLY A 17 0.16 -31.83 39.98
C GLY A 17 0.43 -32.94 38.95
N ALA A 18 -0.58 -33.62 38.41
CA ALA A 18 -0.42 -34.58 37.31
C ALA A 18 -0.74 -33.98 35.93
N ASN A 19 -1.49 -32.88 35.88
CA ASN A 19 -1.70 -32.08 34.66
C ASN A 19 -0.70 -30.93 34.54
N ALA A 20 0.12 -30.68 35.55
CA ALA A 20 1.12 -29.60 35.57
C ALA A 20 2.20 -29.75 34.49
N GLY A 21 2.70 -30.97 34.19
CA GLY A 21 3.70 -31.18 33.12
C GLY A 21 3.13 -30.97 31.71
N LYS A 22 1.92 -31.49 31.44
CA LYS A 22 1.19 -31.23 30.19
C LYS A 22 0.71 -29.78 30.08
N SER A 23 0.38 -29.14 31.21
CA SER A 23 -0.01 -27.73 31.30
C SER A 23 1.18 -26.79 31.05
N GLN A 24 2.38 -27.09 31.57
CA GLN A 24 3.59 -26.31 31.31
C GLN A 24 4.04 -26.42 29.85
N ILE A 25 4.04 -27.64 29.28
CA ILE A 25 4.34 -27.85 27.85
C ILE A 25 3.26 -27.20 26.97
N SER A 26 1.97 -27.34 27.33
CA SER A 26 0.87 -26.66 26.64
C SER A 26 0.99 -25.14 26.70
N LEU A 27 1.42 -24.58 27.83
CA LEU A 27 1.60 -23.14 28.02
C LEU A 27 2.83 -22.61 27.27
N ILE A 28 3.94 -23.36 27.24
CA ILE A 28 5.12 -23.05 26.42
C ILE A 28 4.77 -23.12 24.94
N VAL A 29 4.04 -24.16 24.50
CA VAL A 29 3.57 -24.28 23.11
C VAL A 29 2.62 -23.13 22.76
N MET A 30 1.69 -22.78 23.65
CA MET A 30 0.78 -21.64 23.46
C MET A 30 1.53 -20.31 23.38
N MET A 31 2.56 -20.10 24.21
CA MET A 31 3.41 -18.92 24.16
C MET A 31 4.24 -18.86 22.88
N VAL A 32 4.90 -19.94 22.49
CA VAL A 32 5.67 -20.01 21.23
C VAL A 32 4.75 -19.81 20.02
N LEU A 33 3.52 -20.33 20.05
CA LEU A 33 2.55 -20.16 18.99
C LEU A 33 2.06 -18.70 18.90
N LEU A 34 1.80 -18.04 20.03
CA LEU A 34 1.47 -16.61 20.08
C LEU A 34 2.62 -15.74 19.58
N PHE A 35 3.85 -15.95 20.06
CA PHE A 35 5.03 -15.23 19.59
C PHE A 35 5.33 -15.54 18.12
N GLY A 36 5.12 -16.77 17.66
CA GLY A 36 5.31 -17.19 16.28
C GLY A 36 4.36 -16.47 15.33
N VAL A 37 3.08 -16.37 15.68
CA VAL A 37 2.08 -15.63 14.89
C VAL A 37 2.39 -14.14 14.91
N MET A 38 2.68 -13.54 16.07
CA MET A 38 3.01 -12.12 16.18
C MET A 38 4.28 -11.75 15.37
N TYR A 39 5.32 -12.58 15.46
CA TYR A 39 6.57 -12.42 14.71
C TYR A 39 6.33 -12.49 13.19
N PHE A 40 5.56 -13.50 12.74
CA PHE A 40 5.27 -13.68 11.32
C PHE A 40 4.43 -12.54 10.75
N VAL A 41 3.42 -12.08 11.50
CA VAL A 41 2.54 -11.00 11.08
C VAL A 41 3.24 -9.65 11.07
N MET A 42 4.22 -9.38 11.95
CA MET A 42 4.91 -8.08 11.97
C MET A 42 6.12 -7.99 11.02
N ILE A 43 6.90 -9.06 10.88
CA ILE A 43 8.15 -9.03 10.09
C ILE A 43 7.92 -9.06 8.60
N ARG A 44 6.89 -9.81 8.14
CA ARG A 44 6.52 -9.85 6.73
C ARG A 44 6.13 -8.47 6.17
N PRO A 45 5.24 -7.68 6.81
CA PRO A 45 4.92 -6.34 6.34
C PRO A 45 6.06 -5.34 6.57
N GLN A 46 6.83 -5.45 7.66
CA GLN A 46 7.96 -4.53 7.89
C GLN A 46 9.03 -4.63 6.81
N LYS A 47 9.43 -5.85 6.42
CA LYS A 47 10.42 -6.04 5.33
C LYS A 47 9.93 -5.48 3.99
N LYS A 48 8.62 -5.56 3.74
CA LYS A 48 8.02 -5.01 2.52
C LYS A 48 8.06 -3.48 2.53
N LYS A 49 7.64 -2.85 3.62
CA LYS A 49 7.69 -1.38 3.79
C LYS A 49 9.11 -0.83 3.72
N GLN A 50 10.07 -1.48 4.38
CA GLN A 50 11.48 -1.07 4.30
C GLN A 50 12.03 -1.14 2.87
N LYS A 51 11.68 -2.19 2.11
CA LYS A 51 12.09 -2.30 0.70
C LYS A 51 11.44 -1.23 -0.17
N GLU A 52 10.16 -0.95 0.03
CA GLU A 52 9.44 0.11 -0.70
C GLU A 52 10.04 1.49 -0.41
N GLU A 53 10.35 1.80 0.86
CA GLU A 53 11.02 3.04 1.25
C GLU A 53 12.45 3.14 0.69
N GLN A 54 13.20 2.03 0.69
CA GLN A 54 14.54 1.99 0.11
C GLN A 54 14.49 2.23 -1.40
N GLN A 55 13.56 1.57 -2.10
CA GLN A 55 13.38 1.74 -3.55
C GLN A 55 12.99 3.17 -3.91
N MET A 56 12.10 3.81 -3.14
CA MET A 56 11.74 5.22 -3.33
C MET A 56 12.97 6.13 -3.20
N ARG A 57 13.84 5.86 -2.23
CA ARG A 57 15.09 6.61 -2.02
C ARG A 57 16.11 6.38 -3.12
N ASP A 58 16.16 5.17 -3.67
CA ASP A 58 17.07 4.78 -4.74
C ASP A 58 16.62 5.33 -6.11
N SER A 59 15.32 5.57 -6.29
CA SER A 59 14.74 6.12 -7.53
C SER A 59 14.82 7.66 -7.61
N ILE A 60 15.55 8.32 -6.73
CA ILE A 60 15.65 9.78 -6.70
C ILE A 60 16.71 10.24 -7.68
N GLU A 61 16.33 11.18 -8.55
CA GLU A 61 17.20 11.71 -9.59
C GLU A 61 17.52 13.19 -9.37
N VAL A 62 18.52 13.67 -10.11
CA VAL A 62 18.85 15.11 -10.11
C VAL A 62 17.71 15.87 -10.77
N GLY A 63 17.24 16.92 -10.11
CA GLY A 63 16.11 17.74 -10.57
C GLY A 63 14.78 17.43 -9.86
N ASP A 64 14.70 16.33 -9.10
CA ASP A 64 13.50 16.01 -8.32
C ASP A 64 13.31 17.01 -7.17
N GLU A 65 12.05 17.38 -6.93
CA GLU A 65 11.65 18.09 -5.73
C GLU A 65 11.27 17.09 -4.64
N ILE A 66 11.93 17.19 -3.50
CA ILE A 66 11.76 16.26 -2.40
C ILE A 66 11.40 16.98 -1.11
N THR A 67 10.68 16.26 -0.26
CA THR A 67 10.37 16.67 1.10
C THR A 67 11.12 15.75 2.06
N THR A 68 11.93 16.36 2.94
CA THR A 68 12.66 15.66 3.99
C THR A 68 11.76 15.33 5.18
N ILE A 69 12.18 14.41 6.05
CA ILE A 69 11.44 14.04 7.28
C ILE A 69 11.22 15.27 8.19
N GLY A 70 12.14 16.24 8.17
CA GLY A 70 12.02 17.49 8.93
C GLY A 70 11.09 18.54 8.30
N GLY A 71 10.41 18.23 7.19
CA GLY A 71 9.53 19.15 6.48
C GLY A 71 10.25 20.16 5.59
N ILE A 72 11.56 20.02 5.37
CA ILE A 72 12.31 20.87 4.42
C ILE A 72 11.99 20.39 3.01
N VAL A 73 11.56 21.30 2.16
CA VAL A 73 11.30 21.07 0.73
C VAL A 73 12.42 21.69 -0.09
N GLY A 74 12.96 20.94 -1.04
CA GLY A 74 14.04 21.43 -1.89
C GLY A 74 14.23 20.58 -3.14
N ARG A 75 15.02 21.11 -4.07
CA ARG A 75 15.37 20.44 -5.33
C ARG A 75 16.70 19.71 -5.21
N VAL A 76 16.76 18.47 -5.69
CA VAL A 76 17.98 17.67 -5.73
C VAL A 76 18.92 18.20 -6.81
N VAL A 77 20.14 18.56 -6.42
CA VAL A 77 21.20 19.05 -7.34
C VAL A 77 22.25 17.98 -7.62
N THR A 78 22.48 17.09 -6.65
CA THR A 78 23.49 16.04 -6.77
C THR A 78 23.08 14.84 -5.93
N VAL A 79 23.15 13.66 -6.54
CA VAL A 79 22.90 12.38 -5.88
C VAL A 79 24.21 11.63 -5.70
N LYS A 80 24.47 11.11 -4.50
CA LYS A 80 25.51 10.12 -4.20
C LYS A 80 24.87 8.93 -3.48
N ASP A 81 25.64 7.87 -3.29
CA ASP A 81 25.13 6.61 -2.75
C ASP A 81 24.54 6.73 -1.33
N ASP A 82 25.07 7.61 -0.47
CA ASP A 82 24.59 7.71 0.92
C ASP A 82 24.11 9.12 1.31
N SER A 83 24.46 10.11 0.48
CA SER A 83 24.12 11.52 0.71
C SER A 83 23.68 12.19 -0.58
N ILE A 84 22.78 13.16 -0.44
CA ILE A 84 22.31 13.99 -1.53
C ILE A 84 22.51 15.46 -1.17
N ILE A 85 22.69 16.30 -2.18
CA ILE A 85 22.75 17.74 -2.02
C ILE A 85 21.45 18.31 -2.56
N ILE A 86 20.74 19.06 -1.72
CA ILE A 86 19.53 19.76 -2.08
C ILE A 86 19.74 21.27 -2.06
N GLU A 87 19.06 21.98 -2.96
CA GLU A 87 18.88 23.42 -2.91
C GLU A 87 17.53 23.73 -2.27
N THR A 88 17.53 24.55 -1.22
CA THR A 88 16.32 24.96 -0.48
C THR A 88 16.27 26.47 -0.31
N GLY A 89 15.04 27.01 -0.26
CA GLY A 89 14.77 28.44 -0.04
C GLY A 89 15.07 29.34 -1.25
N ALA A 90 14.74 30.62 -1.12
CA ALA A 90 14.93 31.63 -2.16
C ALA A 90 16.42 31.88 -2.48
N ASP A 91 17.29 31.72 -1.48
CA ASP A 91 18.73 31.96 -1.60
C ASP A 91 19.50 30.78 -2.23
N ARG A 92 18.80 29.71 -2.64
CA ARG A 92 19.37 28.48 -3.22
C ARG A 92 20.53 27.90 -2.39
N ASN A 93 20.33 27.86 -1.07
CA ASN A 93 21.33 27.28 -0.17
C ASN A 93 21.45 25.78 -0.41
N LYS A 94 22.69 25.33 -0.62
CA LYS A 94 23.05 23.92 -0.82
C LYS A 94 23.27 23.24 0.52
N ILE A 95 22.42 22.27 0.84
CA ILE A 95 22.51 21.50 2.07
C ILE A 95 22.72 20.03 1.71
N LYS A 96 23.70 19.41 2.37
CA LYS A 96 23.90 17.96 2.28
C LYS A 96 23.03 17.26 3.31
N ILE A 97 22.21 16.34 2.85
CA ILE A 97 21.38 15.49 3.71
C ILE A 97 21.62 14.02 3.37
N MET A 98 21.33 13.15 4.32
CA MET A 98 21.45 11.70 4.10
C MET A 98 20.26 11.19 3.29
N ARG A 99 20.49 10.17 2.46
CA ARG A 99 19.43 9.61 1.61
C ARG A 99 18.26 9.02 2.40
N TRP A 100 18.54 8.53 3.62
CA TRP A 100 17.50 8.04 4.53
C TRP A 100 16.58 9.14 5.07
N ALA A 101 17.01 10.41 5.04
CA ALA A 101 16.25 11.55 5.58
C ALA A 101 15.14 12.04 4.63
N ILE A 102 14.93 11.35 3.52
CA ILE A 102 13.94 11.70 2.50
C ILE A 102 12.63 10.99 2.83
N SER A 103 11.57 11.79 2.93
CA SER A 103 10.22 11.32 3.25
C SER A 103 9.41 11.06 1.98
N THR A 104 9.44 12.02 1.06
CA THR A 104 8.57 12.01 -0.12
C THR A 104 9.31 12.63 -1.31
N ASN A 105 9.11 12.05 -2.49
CA ASN A 105 9.51 12.66 -3.76
C ASN A 105 8.25 13.25 -4.44
N ASN A 106 8.16 14.58 -4.46
CA ASN A 106 6.98 15.29 -4.94
C ASN A 106 6.87 15.16 -6.47
N THR A 107 7.99 15.25 -7.19
CA THR A 107 8.03 15.12 -8.67
C THR A 107 7.66 13.72 -9.14
N ALA A 108 8.11 12.68 -8.44
CA ALA A 108 7.70 11.31 -8.74
C ALA A 108 6.21 11.08 -8.44
N ASN A 109 5.70 11.69 -7.37
CA ASN A 109 4.30 11.54 -6.99
C ASN A 109 3.35 12.20 -8.02
N GLU A 110 3.69 13.40 -8.50
CA GLU A 110 2.93 14.08 -9.57
C GLU A 110 2.91 13.29 -10.88
N LYS A 111 4.04 12.70 -11.28
CA LYS A 111 4.13 11.83 -12.47
C LYS A 111 3.27 10.58 -12.35
N LEU A 112 3.28 9.93 -11.17
CA LEU A 112 2.44 8.76 -10.90
C LEU A 112 0.95 9.09 -10.93
N GLU A 113 0.56 10.28 -10.47
CA GLU A 113 -0.82 10.75 -10.53
C GLU A 113 -1.26 11.09 -11.97
N ALA A 114 -0.38 11.72 -12.76
CA ALA A 114 -0.62 12.00 -14.18
C ALA A 114 -0.77 10.71 -15.00
N GLU A 115 0.08 9.70 -14.77
CA GLU A 115 0.00 8.42 -15.46
C GLU A 115 -1.26 7.63 -15.08
N ARG A 116 -1.68 7.69 -13.80
CA ARG A 116 -2.94 7.10 -13.33
C ARG A 116 -4.17 7.81 -13.87
N ALA A 117 -4.11 9.12 -14.10
CA ALA A 117 -5.19 9.88 -14.73
C ALA A 117 -5.31 9.49 -16.22
N ALA A 118 -4.20 9.49 -16.96
CA ALA A 118 -4.17 9.10 -18.37
C ALA A 118 -4.61 7.64 -18.58
N ALA A 119 -4.21 6.72 -17.69
CA ALA A 119 -4.64 5.32 -17.77
C ALA A 119 -6.13 5.13 -17.47
N LYS A 120 -6.71 5.94 -16.56
CA LYS A 120 -8.16 5.92 -16.29
C LYS A 120 -8.95 6.48 -17.46
N GLU A 121 -8.49 7.58 -18.05
CA GLU A 121 -9.12 8.17 -19.24
C GLU A 121 -9.04 7.22 -20.45
N ALA A 122 -7.91 6.56 -20.67
CA ALA A 122 -7.76 5.55 -21.73
C ALA A 122 -8.67 4.32 -21.51
N GLN A 123 -8.78 3.83 -20.26
CA GLN A 123 -9.68 2.73 -19.92
C GLN A 123 -11.16 3.12 -20.03
N GLU A 124 -11.51 4.36 -19.72
CA GLU A 124 -12.88 4.87 -19.83
C GLU A 124 -13.27 5.10 -21.29
N ALA A 125 -12.34 5.63 -22.11
CA ALA A 125 -12.52 5.74 -23.56
C ALA A 125 -12.67 4.37 -24.25
N GLU A 126 -11.85 3.37 -23.88
CA GLU A 126 -11.97 2.02 -24.42
C GLU A 126 -13.29 1.34 -23.99
N LYS A 127 -13.72 1.54 -22.74
CA LYS A 127 -15.02 1.03 -22.25
C LYS A 127 -16.18 1.71 -22.97
N ALA A 128 -16.12 3.03 -23.18
CA ALA A 128 -17.16 3.77 -23.91
C ALA A 128 -17.27 3.31 -25.37
N ALA A 129 -16.15 3.11 -26.07
CA ALA A 129 -16.11 2.59 -27.43
C ALA A 129 -16.69 1.15 -27.53
N ARG A 130 -16.31 0.25 -26.62
CA ARG A 130 -16.89 -1.11 -26.57
C ARG A 130 -18.39 -1.11 -26.27
N MET A 131 -18.87 -0.18 -25.44
CA MET A 131 -20.30 -0.03 -25.14
C MET A 131 -21.08 0.53 -26.33
N GLU A 132 -20.47 1.41 -27.13
CA GLU A 132 -21.10 1.95 -28.34
C GLU A 132 -21.19 0.89 -29.44
N GLU A 133 -20.12 0.12 -29.67
CA GLU A 133 -20.13 -1.00 -30.62
C GLU A 133 -21.12 -2.12 -30.21
N ALA A 134 -21.25 -2.41 -28.91
CA ALA A 134 -22.24 -3.37 -28.40
C ALA A 134 -23.68 -2.85 -28.60
N LYS A 135 -23.90 -1.54 -28.47
CA LYS A 135 -25.20 -0.89 -28.75
C LYS A 135 -25.51 -0.86 -30.26
N ALA A 136 -24.51 -0.70 -31.13
CA ALA A 136 -24.68 -0.77 -32.58
C ALA A 136 -25.03 -2.19 -33.06
N LYS A 137 -24.36 -3.21 -32.53
CA LYS A 137 -24.62 -4.64 -32.85
C LYS A 137 -26.01 -5.10 -32.35
N SER A 138 -26.48 -4.62 -31.20
CA SER A 138 -27.83 -4.94 -30.69
C SER A 138 -28.97 -4.26 -31.48
N LYS A 139 -28.74 -3.06 -32.02
CA LYS A 139 -29.71 -2.38 -32.89
C LYS A 139 -29.81 -3.01 -34.30
N ALA A 140 -28.70 -3.53 -34.84
CA ALA A 140 -28.70 -4.27 -36.10
C ALA A 140 -29.48 -5.61 -35.99
N SER A 141 -29.38 -6.30 -34.85
CA SER A 141 -30.16 -7.52 -34.56
C SER A 141 -31.68 -7.26 -34.47
N ARG A 142 -32.10 -6.14 -33.86
CA ARG A 142 -33.53 -5.78 -33.76
C ARG A 142 -34.20 -5.40 -35.11
N LYS A 143 -33.45 -4.89 -36.08
CA LYS A 143 -33.99 -4.49 -37.39
C LYS A 143 -34.27 -5.69 -38.31
N LYS A 144 -33.57 -6.82 -38.13
CA LYS A 144 -33.77 -8.04 -38.93
C LYS A 144 -35.02 -8.83 -38.51
N SER A 145 -35.42 -8.75 -37.24
CA SER A 145 -36.65 -9.39 -36.74
C SER A 145 -37.96 -8.73 -37.20
N LYS A 146 -37.93 -7.49 -37.70
CA LYS A 146 -39.13 -6.74 -38.11
C LYS A 146 -39.47 -6.84 -39.60
N LYS A 147 -38.54 -7.35 -40.44
CA LYS A 147 -38.75 -7.46 -41.90
C LYS A 147 -39.38 -8.79 -42.35
N ASN A 148 -39.38 -9.82 -41.50
CA ASN A 148 -39.95 -11.14 -41.83
C ASN A 148 -41.44 -11.30 -41.43
N LYS A 149 -42.11 -10.24 -40.97
CA LYS A 149 -43.50 -10.32 -40.51
C LYS A 149 -44.53 -9.73 -41.50
N ASP A 150 -44.06 -9.12 -42.59
CA ASP A 150 -44.91 -8.42 -43.56
C ASP A 150 -44.99 -9.14 -44.93
N THR A 151 -44.45 -10.35 -45.07
CA THR A 151 -44.46 -11.11 -46.35
C THR A 151 -45.41 -12.30 -46.41
N ASP A 152 -46.17 -12.59 -45.35
CA ASP A 152 -47.11 -13.74 -45.33
C ASP A 152 -48.59 -13.29 -45.28
N ALA A 153 -48.89 -12.08 -45.75
CA ALA A 153 -50.24 -11.53 -45.82
C ALA A 153 -50.55 -10.99 -47.23
N GLU A 154 -50.36 -11.84 -48.23
CA GLU A 154 -51.00 -11.72 -49.54
C GLU A 154 -51.48 -13.09 -50.01
#